data_AF-A0A2A4Q4A0-F1
#
_entry.id   AF-A0A2A4Q4A0-F1
#
_cell.length_a   1.000
_cell.length_b   1.000
_cell.length_c   1.000
_cell.angle_alpha   90.00
_cell.angle_beta   90.00
_cell.angle_gamma   90.00
#
_symmetry.space_group_name_H-M   'P 1'
#
loop_
_entity.id
_entity.type
_entity.pdbx_description
1 polymer ?
#
loop_
_entity_poly.entity_id
_entity_poly.type
_entity_poly.pdbx_seq_one_letter_code
_entity_poly.pdbx_strand_id
1 'polypeptide(L)'
;ITYTNDLTFENINPLLNIFLRWINKSVYGNSELLQNAVLSGSGITKYSLEHEISKVRKIQNGDLSKEELFRLEDYRYLKGDLNNFIESDIDSFAFYNGAIRDIYSLDTSKVIRAMLTIDDYALQIGWTWLGNKYFFGNQNYWEIILTASNTDTFDYTDYFATFLGAYRSSDEDLQMMIDKFLATYDDWDWRYYFVKYESMTQAEISLSRDDNIYAWDNGFKLEKMGGSNLNAFHLNPYIKTVAEKLKITPGTVPGADNSYLVFGNFKVFSFEDGWHIQNLDSKKHSNLIKKFTLLDKESHFLLKENKKRDRIEILIEFIGDMNKQTA
;
A
#
# COMPACT_ATOMS: atom_id res chain seq x y z
N ILE A 1 51.94 -1.92 1.67
CA ILE A 1 50.72 -1.46 2.37
C ILE A 1 50.06 -2.71 2.92
N THR A 2 50.18 -2.92 4.22
CA THR A 2 49.58 -4.02 4.97
C THR A 2 48.27 -3.48 5.54
N TYR A 3 47.14 -3.92 5.00
CA TYR A 3 45.81 -3.51 5.46
C TYR A 3 45.05 -4.77 5.87
N THR A 4 44.54 -4.78 7.10
CA THR A 4 43.69 -5.83 7.67
C THR A 4 42.30 -5.71 7.06
N ASN A 5 41.94 -6.68 6.22
CA ASN A 5 40.72 -6.74 5.40
C ASN A 5 39.47 -7.17 6.20
N ASP A 6 39.13 -6.46 7.27
CA ASP A 6 37.79 -6.60 7.87
C ASP A 6 36.74 -5.69 7.20
N LEU A 7 37.08 -5.07 6.06
CA LEU A 7 36.14 -4.35 5.20
C LEU A 7 35.75 -5.23 4.00
N THR A 8 34.63 -5.93 4.22
CA THR A 8 33.59 -6.42 3.29
C THR A 8 33.49 -5.70 1.93
N PHE A 9 34.44 -5.94 1.03
CA PHE A 9 34.41 -5.51 -0.37
C PHE A 9 34.45 -6.70 -1.33
N GLU A 10 33.68 -7.74 -1.02
CA GLU A 10 33.65 -9.01 -1.76
C GLU A 10 33.40 -8.81 -3.27
N ASN A 11 32.68 -7.74 -3.64
CA ASN A 11 32.27 -7.46 -5.01
C ASN A 11 33.07 -6.35 -5.71
N ILE A 12 33.99 -5.63 -5.04
CA ILE A 12 34.67 -4.47 -5.65
C ILE A 12 35.52 -4.88 -6.85
N ASN A 13 36.35 -5.91 -6.71
CA ASN A 13 37.28 -6.30 -7.78
C ASN A 13 36.51 -6.77 -9.04
N PRO A 14 35.49 -7.63 -8.94
CA PRO A 14 34.64 -7.97 -10.09
C PRO A 14 33.94 -6.74 -10.70
N LEU A 15 33.37 -5.83 -9.91
CA LEU A 15 32.74 -4.60 -10.42
C LEU A 15 33.75 -3.70 -11.14
N LEU A 16 34.93 -3.48 -10.57
CA LEU A 16 35.99 -2.70 -11.20
C LEU A 16 36.43 -3.29 -12.54
N ASN A 17 36.57 -4.62 -12.63
CA ASN A 17 36.92 -5.28 -13.89
C ASN A 17 35.84 -5.07 -14.96
N ILE A 18 34.57 -5.02 -14.57
CA ILE A 18 33.47 -4.69 -15.46
C ILE A 18 33.60 -3.22 -15.92
N PHE A 19 33.75 -2.26 -14.99
CA PHE A 19 33.89 -0.84 -15.31
C PHE A 19 35.12 -0.54 -16.20
N LEU A 20 36.28 -1.12 -15.91
CA LEU A 20 37.50 -0.92 -16.68
C LEU A 20 37.37 -1.38 -18.14
N ARG A 21 36.57 -2.42 -18.41
CA ARG A 21 36.27 -2.88 -19.78
C ARG A 21 35.43 -1.88 -20.57
N TRP A 22 34.77 -0.96 -19.87
CA TRP A 22 33.83 0.03 -20.42
C TRP A 22 34.37 1.46 -20.42
N ILE A 23 35.52 1.72 -19.79
CA ILE A 23 36.19 3.03 -19.87
C ILE A 23 36.33 3.45 -21.35
N ASN A 24 35.92 4.69 -21.64
CA ASN A 24 35.93 5.30 -22.97
C ASN A 24 35.06 4.59 -24.03
N LYS A 25 34.14 3.69 -23.63
CA LYS A 25 33.14 3.08 -24.52
C LYS A 25 31.76 3.61 -24.20
N SER A 26 30.96 3.87 -25.23
CA SER A 26 29.54 4.19 -25.05
C SER A 26 28.76 2.90 -24.81
N VAL A 27 28.20 2.73 -23.61
CA VAL A 27 27.31 1.60 -23.26
C VAL A 27 26.10 1.55 -24.21
N TYR A 28 25.57 2.72 -24.58
CA TYR A 28 24.42 2.85 -25.48
C TYR A 28 24.77 2.65 -26.97
N GLY A 29 26.07 2.64 -27.31
CA GLY A 29 26.54 2.42 -28.67
C GLY A 29 26.73 0.95 -29.05
N ASN A 30 26.74 0.02 -28.08
CA ASN A 30 26.97 -1.40 -28.35
C ASN A 30 26.41 -2.29 -27.22
N SER A 31 25.22 -2.85 -27.41
CA SER A 31 24.57 -3.77 -26.45
C SER A 31 25.31 -5.11 -26.28
N GLU A 32 26.21 -5.49 -27.20
CA GLU A 32 27.06 -6.69 -27.07
C GLU A 32 28.12 -6.54 -25.97
N LEU A 33 28.49 -5.30 -25.62
CA LEU A 33 29.43 -5.03 -24.52
C LEU A 33 28.85 -5.45 -23.16
N LEU A 34 27.54 -5.34 -22.98
CA LEU A 34 26.83 -5.78 -21.78
C LEU A 34 26.61 -7.30 -21.80
N GLN A 35 26.28 -7.90 -22.95
CA GLN A 35 26.06 -9.35 -23.08
C GLN A 35 27.29 -10.19 -22.72
N ASN A 36 28.49 -9.66 -22.94
CA ASN A 36 29.75 -10.35 -22.64
C ASN A 36 30.31 -10.03 -21.23
N ALA A 37 29.52 -9.41 -20.35
CA ALA A 37 29.95 -9.08 -19.01
C ALA A 37 30.15 -10.34 -18.14
N VAL A 38 31.30 -10.43 -17.47
CA VAL A 38 31.59 -11.52 -16.51
C VAL A 38 30.98 -11.13 -15.17
N LEU A 39 29.84 -11.73 -14.82
CA LEU A 39 29.05 -11.38 -13.63
C LEU A 39 29.52 -12.02 -12.32
N SER A 40 30.39 -13.05 -12.40
CA SER A 40 30.80 -13.83 -11.22
C SER A 40 31.42 -12.94 -10.13
N GLY A 41 30.83 -12.96 -8.94
CA GLY A 41 31.30 -12.18 -7.79
C GLY A 41 31.02 -10.68 -7.88
N SER A 42 30.23 -10.20 -8.86
CA SER A 42 29.91 -8.76 -8.98
C SER A 42 28.72 -8.31 -8.14
N GLY A 43 27.89 -9.25 -7.68
CA GLY A 43 26.59 -8.94 -7.07
C GLY A 43 25.52 -8.47 -8.08
N ILE A 44 25.88 -8.26 -9.35
CA ILE A 44 24.92 -7.94 -10.42
C ILE A 44 24.19 -9.23 -10.80
N THR A 45 22.87 -9.20 -10.71
CA THR A 45 22.04 -10.34 -11.13
C THR A 45 21.94 -10.38 -12.65
N LYS A 46 21.71 -11.59 -13.20
CA LYS A 46 21.44 -11.76 -14.63
C LYS A 46 20.23 -10.93 -15.09
N TYR A 47 19.20 -10.89 -14.25
CA TYR A 47 17.98 -10.11 -14.49
C TYR A 47 18.29 -8.60 -14.63
N SER A 48 19.05 -8.02 -13.71
CA SER A 48 19.46 -6.62 -13.79
C SER A 48 20.27 -6.32 -15.06
N LEU A 49 21.16 -7.23 -15.47
CA LEU A 49 21.93 -7.08 -16.71
C LEU A 49 21.01 -7.14 -17.95
N GLU A 50 20.06 -8.07 -17.98
CA GLU A 50 19.09 -8.21 -19.07
C GLU A 50 18.23 -6.94 -19.23
N HIS A 51 17.85 -6.30 -18.13
CA HIS A 51 17.17 -5.00 -18.13
C HIS A 51 18.02 -3.86 -18.70
N GLU A 52 19.28 -3.75 -18.29
CA GLU A 52 20.21 -2.77 -18.89
C GLU A 52 20.39 -2.99 -20.40
N ILE A 53 20.51 -4.25 -20.83
CA ILE A 53 20.59 -4.58 -22.26
C ILE A 53 19.30 -4.17 -22.99
N SER A 54 18.13 -4.40 -22.39
CA SER A 54 16.83 -4.02 -22.95
C SER A 54 16.73 -2.51 -23.15
N LYS A 55 17.10 -1.72 -22.12
CA LYS A 55 17.15 -0.25 -22.21
C LYS A 55 18.04 0.24 -23.34
N VAL A 56 19.26 -0.31 -23.45
CA VAL A 56 20.19 0.04 -24.52
C VAL A 56 19.60 -0.26 -25.88
N ARG A 57 18.99 -1.43 -26.08
CA ARG A 57 18.37 -1.81 -27.36
C ARG A 57 17.23 -0.87 -27.75
N LYS A 58 16.36 -0.49 -26.81
CA LYS A 58 15.28 0.47 -27.08
C LYS A 58 15.80 1.84 -27.52
N ILE A 59 16.88 2.33 -26.89
CA ILE A 59 17.55 3.57 -27.33
C ILE A 59 18.13 3.42 -28.74
N GLN A 60 18.79 2.29 -29.03
CA GLN A 60 19.40 2.03 -30.35
C GLN A 60 18.38 1.95 -31.47
N ASN A 61 17.20 1.38 -31.20
CA ASN A 61 16.10 1.26 -32.15
C ASN A 61 15.35 2.59 -32.36
N GLY A 62 15.58 3.60 -31.51
CA GLY A 62 14.84 4.85 -31.52
C GLY A 62 13.49 4.78 -30.80
N ASP A 63 13.18 3.68 -30.11
CA ASP A 63 11.95 3.47 -29.36
C ASP A 63 11.92 4.27 -28.04
N LEU A 64 13.07 4.79 -27.60
CA LEU A 64 13.21 5.48 -26.33
C LEU A 64 14.26 6.59 -26.41
N SER A 65 13.92 7.78 -25.90
CA SER A 65 14.85 8.90 -25.80
C SER A 65 15.78 8.74 -24.61
N LYS A 66 17.09 8.83 -24.84
CA LYS A 66 18.10 8.81 -23.77
C LYS A 66 17.86 9.90 -22.71
N GLU A 67 17.39 11.07 -23.14
CA GLU A 67 17.08 12.19 -22.23
C GLU A 67 15.91 11.84 -21.31
N GLU A 68 14.82 11.33 -21.87
CA GLU A 68 13.66 10.90 -21.08
C GLU A 68 14.02 9.71 -20.18
N LEU A 69 14.89 8.78 -20.63
CA LEU A 69 15.34 7.66 -19.80
C LEU A 69 15.99 8.18 -18.53
N PHE A 70 17.00 9.03 -18.69
CA PHE A 70 17.76 9.59 -17.58
C PHE A 70 16.89 10.43 -16.67
N ARG A 71 15.98 11.21 -17.27
CA ARG A 71 15.00 11.97 -16.50
C ARG A 71 14.15 11.08 -15.61
N LEU A 72 13.77 9.88 -16.06
CA LEU A 72 13.02 8.94 -15.23
C LEU A 72 13.90 8.27 -14.17
N GLU A 73 15.09 7.79 -14.56
CA GLU A 73 16.06 7.14 -13.65
C GLU A 73 16.45 8.04 -12.47
N ASP A 74 16.61 9.34 -12.73
CA ASP A 74 16.96 10.37 -11.74
C ASP A 74 15.79 10.70 -10.79
N TYR A 75 14.59 10.15 -11.01
CA TYR A 75 13.51 10.34 -10.04
C TYR A 75 13.84 9.64 -8.72
N ARG A 76 13.74 10.40 -7.61
CA ARG A 76 14.15 9.97 -6.27
C ARG A 76 13.59 8.62 -5.81
N TYR A 77 12.39 8.26 -6.28
CA TYR A 77 11.72 7.01 -5.91
C TYR A 77 12.02 5.84 -6.84
N LEU A 78 12.66 6.06 -7.98
CA LEU A 78 13.06 4.96 -8.87
C LEU A 78 14.49 4.51 -8.59
N LYS A 79 15.36 5.40 -8.09
CA LYS A 79 16.75 5.06 -7.72
C LYS A 79 17.50 4.32 -8.84
N GLY A 80 17.19 4.66 -10.10
CA GLY A 80 17.74 4.01 -11.29
C GLY A 80 17.08 2.69 -11.72
N ASP A 81 16.13 2.15 -10.96
CA ASP A 81 15.37 0.96 -11.34
C ASP A 81 14.07 1.36 -12.09
N LEU A 82 14.00 1.01 -13.37
CA LEU A 82 12.87 1.30 -14.25
C LEU A 82 12.12 0.04 -14.68
N ASN A 83 12.35 -1.11 -14.04
CA ASN A 83 11.82 -2.40 -14.50
C ASN A 83 10.28 -2.37 -14.70
N ASN A 84 9.58 -1.60 -13.88
CA ASN A 84 8.12 -1.44 -13.92
C ASN A 84 7.59 -0.34 -14.85
N PHE A 85 8.46 0.43 -15.50
CA PHE A 85 8.09 1.65 -16.26
C PHE A 85 8.71 1.74 -17.67
N ILE A 86 9.42 0.71 -18.12
CA ILE A 86 10.04 0.68 -19.45
C ILE A 86 9.02 0.29 -20.53
N GLU A 87 8.33 1.29 -21.07
CA GLU A 87 7.44 1.12 -22.24
C GLU A 87 8.21 1.09 -23.57
N SER A 88 7.60 0.55 -24.62
CA SER A 88 8.17 0.59 -25.99
C SER A 88 7.79 1.84 -26.77
N ASP A 89 6.78 2.58 -26.33
CA ASP A 89 6.25 3.76 -26.99
C ASP A 89 6.79 5.04 -26.33
N ILE A 90 7.38 5.94 -27.12
CA ILE A 90 8.00 7.18 -26.64
C ILE A 90 6.96 8.08 -25.97
N ASP A 91 5.76 8.20 -26.54
CA ASP A 91 4.71 9.07 -26.01
C ASP A 91 4.25 8.57 -24.64
N SER A 92 4.09 7.25 -24.50
CA SER A 92 3.76 6.63 -23.22
C SER A 92 4.87 6.78 -22.18
N PHE A 93 6.12 6.65 -22.61
CA PHE A 93 7.26 6.84 -21.73
C PHE A 93 7.40 8.30 -21.24
N ALA A 94 7.21 9.28 -22.13
CA ALA A 94 7.20 10.71 -21.78
C ALA A 94 6.05 11.06 -20.82
N PHE A 95 4.87 10.48 -21.04
CA PHE A 95 3.74 10.58 -20.12
C PHE A 95 4.05 9.99 -18.75
N TYR A 96 4.61 8.77 -18.66
CA TYR A 96 4.98 8.15 -17.37
C TYR A 96 5.92 9.04 -16.58
N ASN A 97 6.86 9.67 -17.27
CA ASN A 97 7.80 10.64 -16.71
C ASN A 97 7.12 11.83 -16.01
N GLY A 98 6.05 12.37 -16.58
CA GLY A 98 5.23 13.41 -15.95
C GLY A 98 4.35 12.83 -14.84
N ALA A 99 3.56 11.81 -15.17
CA ALA A 99 2.56 11.23 -14.29
C ALA A 99 3.13 10.74 -12.95
N ILE A 100 4.26 10.04 -12.95
CA ILE A 100 4.89 9.55 -11.71
C ILE A 100 5.28 10.72 -10.79
N ARG A 101 5.76 11.83 -11.37
CA ARG A 101 6.17 13.00 -10.58
C ARG A 101 4.97 13.69 -9.97
N ASP A 102 3.90 13.81 -10.73
CA ASP A 102 2.65 14.43 -10.30
C ASP A 102 1.98 13.58 -9.22
N ILE A 103 1.73 12.30 -9.49
CA ILE A 103 1.07 11.36 -8.58
C ILE A 103 1.78 11.31 -7.23
N TYR A 104 3.09 11.04 -7.20
CA TYR A 104 3.83 10.85 -5.95
C TYR A 104 4.29 12.17 -5.30
N SER A 105 3.80 13.31 -5.78
CA SER A 105 3.84 14.61 -5.08
C SER A 105 2.58 14.90 -4.25
N LEU A 106 1.49 14.16 -4.51
CA LEU A 106 0.21 14.32 -3.83
C LEU A 106 0.19 13.68 -2.44
N ASP A 107 -0.92 13.90 -1.74
CA ASP A 107 -1.18 13.26 -0.44
C ASP A 107 -1.13 11.73 -0.54
N THR A 108 -0.40 11.11 0.38
CA THR A 108 -0.17 9.67 0.42
C THR A 108 -1.46 8.86 0.46
N SER A 109 -2.47 9.29 1.26
CA SER A 109 -3.75 8.59 1.34
C SER A 109 -4.47 8.63 -0.01
N LYS A 110 -4.48 9.79 -0.70
CA LYS A 110 -5.07 9.90 -2.04
C LYS A 110 -4.40 8.95 -3.04
N VAL A 111 -3.06 8.86 -3.02
CA VAL A 111 -2.31 7.97 -3.92
C VAL A 111 -2.62 6.50 -3.63
N ILE A 112 -2.57 6.07 -2.36
CA ILE A 112 -2.89 4.69 -1.97
C ILE A 112 -4.29 4.31 -2.43
N ARG A 113 -5.28 5.17 -2.16
CA ARG A 113 -6.68 4.92 -2.51
C ARG A 113 -6.89 4.81 -4.01
N ALA A 114 -6.23 5.65 -4.80
CA ALA A 114 -6.31 5.59 -6.26
C ALA A 114 -5.64 4.33 -6.82
N MET A 115 -4.47 3.95 -6.30
CA MET A 115 -3.78 2.72 -6.67
C MET A 115 -4.66 1.48 -6.39
N LEU A 116 -5.32 1.43 -5.22
CA LEU A 116 -6.26 0.34 -4.87
C LEU A 116 -7.51 0.24 -5.75
N THR A 117 -7.77 1.19 -6.64
CA THR A 117 -8.85 1.08 -7.62
C THR A 117 -8.55 0.11 -8.76
N ILE A 118 -7.28 -0.22 -8.96
CA ILE A 118 -6.81 -1.11 -10.02
C ILE A 118 -6.72 -2.53 -9.51
N ASP A 119 -5.88 -2.76 -8.50
CA ASP A 119 -5.75 -4.06 -7.85
C ASP A 119 -5.10 -3.96 -6.45
N ASP A 120 -5.06 -5.07 -5.73
CA ASP A 120 -4.30 -5.21 -4.48
C ASP A 120 -2.79 -5.26 -4.76
N TYR A 121 -2.15 -4.08 -4.82
CA TYR A 121 -0.71 -3.94 -5.01
C TYR A 121 0.12 -4.09 -3.73
N ALA A 122 -0.53 -4.39 -2.60
CA ALA A 122 0.10 -4.35 -1.28
C ALA A 122 1.32 -5.26 -1.21
N LEU A 123 2.46 -4.71 -0.80
CA LEU A 123 3.69 -5.49 -0.71
C LEU A 123 3.80 -6.17 0.64
N GLN A 124 3.88 -7.50 0.66
CA GLN A 124 4.14 -8.25 1.88
C GLN A 124 5.61 -8.07 2.32
N ILE A 125 5.81 -7.44 3.49
CA ILE A 125 7.15 -7.09 4.02
C ILE A 125 7.52 -7.87 5.30
N GLY A 126 6.76 -8.92 5.63
CA GLY A 126 7.05 -9.84 6.73
C GLY A 126 5.79 -10.32 7.46
N TRP A 127 5.94 -10.69 8.73
CA TRP A 127 4.86 -11.19 9.58
C TRP A 127 4.97 -10.68 11.02
N THR A 128 3.87 -10.78 11.77
CA THR A 128 3.74 -10.53 13.21
C THR A 128 2.72 -11.51 13.82
N TRP A 129 2.52 -11.46 15.14
CA TRP A 129 1.47 -12.23 15.80
C TRP A 129 0.04 -11.81 15.39
N LEU A 130 -0.12 -10.61 14.79
CA LEU A 130 -1.37 -10.10 14.21
C LEU A 130 -1.58 -10.51 12.74
N GLY A 131 -0.65 -11.28 12.17
CA GLY A 131 -0.69 -11.74 10.78
C GLY A 131 0.42 -11.16 9.91
N ASN A 132 0.25 -11.28 8.60
CA ASN A 132 1.21 -10.82 7.59
C ASN A 132 1.27 -9.28 7.57
N LYS A 133 2.46 -8.73 7.36
CA LYS A 133 2.66 -7.28 7.25
C LYS A 133 2.64 -6.87 5.80
N TYR A 134 1.81 -5.88 5.49
CA TYR A 134 1.68 -5.31 4.17
C TYR A 134 2.00 -3.82 4.19
N PHE A 135 2.71 -3.35 3.18
CA PHE A 135 3.06 -1.95 2.96
C PHE A 135 2.35 -1.45 1.71
N PHE A 136 1.71 -0.29 1.82
CA PHE A 136 0.95 0.34 0.73
C PHE A 136 1.67 1.54 0.11
N GLY A 137 2.86 1.88 0.60
CA GLY A 137 3.55 3.11 0.20
C GLY A 137 3.43 4.22 1.24
N ASN A 138 4.45 5.05 1.28
CA ASN A 138 4.45 6.25 2.11
C ASN A 138 5.34 7.31 1.48
N GLN A 139 5.09 8.57 1.84
CA GLN A 139 5.98 9.66 1.47
C GLN A 139 7.39 9.33 1.96
N ASN A 140 8.37 9.52 1.08
CA ASN A 140 9.80 9.20 1.27
C ASN A 140 10.16 7.70 1.21
N TYR A 141 9.18 6.81 0.98
CA TYR A 141 9.39 5.37 0.90
C TYR A 141 8.70 4.72 -0.31
N TRP A 142 8.24 5.53 -1.27
CA TRP A 142 7.56 5.04 -2.47
C TRP A 142 8.44 4.10 -3.30
N GLU A 143 9.77 4.22 -3.21
CA GLU A 143 10.68 3.32 -3.92
C GLU A 143 10.42 1.84 -3.63
N ILE A 144 9.95 1.49 -2.44
CA ILE A 144 9.68 0.11 -2.05
C ILE A 144 8.58 -0.49 -2.92
N ILE A 145 7.59 0.31 -3.33
CA ILE A 145 6.49 -0.11 -4.20
C ILE A 145 6.87 0.06 -5.67
N LEU A 146 7.46 1.20 -6.05
CA LEU A 146 7.74 1.50 -7.46
C LEU A 146 8.79 0.56 -8.06
N THR A 147 9.75 0.09 -7.25
CA THR A 147 10.80 -0.84 -7.69
C THR A 147 10.56 -2.26 -7.18
N ALA A 148 9.32 -2.58 -6.77
CA ALA A 148 8.98 -3.94 -6.35
C ALA A 148 9.17 -4.91 -7.51
N SER A 149 9.75 -6.08 -7.21
CA SER A 149 9.91 -7.14 -8.20
C SER A 149 8.60 -7.92 -8.35
N ASN A 150 8.34 -8.41 -9.55
CA ASN A 150 7.22 -9.32 -9.81
C ASN A 150 7.31 -10.57 -8.93
N THR A 151 6.14 -11.09 -8.58
CA THR A 151 5.98 -12.32 -7.79
C THR A 151 5.15 -13.32 -8.59
N ASP A 152 5.09 -14.57 -8.12
CA ASP A 152 4.25 -15.60 -8.76
C ASP A 152 2.75 -15.22 -8.79
N THR A 153 2.33 -14.31 -7.91
CA THR A 153 0.92 -13.92 -7.72
C THR A 153 0.61 -12.49 -8.13
N PHE A 154 1.61 -11.68 -8.49
CA PHE A 154 1.42 -10.27 -8.81
C PHE A 154 2.49 -9.75 -9.78
N ASP A 155 2.05 -9.12 -10.87
CA ASP A 155 2.91 -8.48 -11.87
C ASP A 155 2.85 -6.96 -11.69
N TYR A 156 3.90 -6.40 -11.09
CA TYR A 156 3.99 -4.96 -10.88
C TYR A 156 4.15 -4.19 -12.19
N THR A 157 4.78 -4.78 -13.21
CA THR A 157 4.96 -4.13 -14.51
C THR A 157 3.61 -3.91 -15.19
N ASP A 158 2.78 -4.95 -15.29
CA ASP A 158 1.43 -4.85 -15.87
C ASP A 158 0.51 -3.94 -15.02
N TYR A 159 0.63 -4.04 -13.70
CA TYR A 159 -0.12 -3.19 -12.78
C TYR A 159 0.16 -1.70 -13.00
N PHE A 160 1.43 -1.29 -13.07
CA PHE A 160 1.77 0.13 -13.27
C PHE A 160 1.35 0.64 -14.64
N ALA A 161 1.47 -0.18 -15.69
CA ALA A 161 0.96 0.17 -17.01
C ALA A 161 -0.57 0.41 -16.97
N THR A 162 -1.31 -0.48 -16.31
CA THR A 162 -2.76 -0.35 -16.13
C THR A 162 -3.12 0.88 -15.30
N PHE A 163 -2.42 1.12 -14.20
CA PHE A 163 -2.66 2.27 -13.32
C PHE A 163 -2.40 3.60 -14.04
N LEU A 164 -1.29 3.73 -14.77
CA LEU A 164 -0.96 4.95 -15.51
C LEU A 164 -1.91 5.15 -16.71
N GLY A 165 -2.34 4.07 -17.37
CA GLY A 165 -3.38 4.12 -18.40
C GLY A 165 -4.73 4.58 -17.84
N ALA A 166 -5.13 4.11 -16.66
CA ALA A 166 -6.34 4.53 -15.98
C ALA A 166 -6.27 6.00 -15.51
N TYR A 167 -5.11 6.43 -15.01
CA TYR A 167 -4.84 7.82 -14.66
C TYR A 167 -4.98 8.73 -15.88
N ARG A 168 -4.36 8.38 -17.02
CA ARG A 168 -4.52 9.11 -18.28
C ARG A 168 -5.98 9.19 -18.72
N SER A 169 -6.72 8.09 -18.59
CA SER A 169 -8.15 8.01 -18.99
C SER A 169 -9.09 8.76 -18.04
N SER A 170 -8.59 9.19 -16.88
CA SER A 170 -9.34 9.92 -15.86
C SER A 170 -8.94 11.39 -15.81
N ASP A 171 -8.53 11.94 -16.97
CA ASP A 171 -8.03 13.31 -17.12
C ASP A 171 -6.93 13.66 -16.10
N GLU A 172 -6.10 12.68 -15.75
CA GLU A 172 -5.01 12.83 -14.78
C GLU A 172 -5.49 13.25 -13.38
N ASP A 173 -6.71 12.83 -12.97
CA ASP A 173 -7.22 13.03 -11.61
C ASP A 173 -7.47 11.70 -10.87
N LEU A 174 -6.66 11.49 -9.83
CA LEU A 174 -6.82 10.36 -8.91
C LEU A 174 -8.18 10.33 -8.21
N GLN A 175 -8.83 11.48 -7.99
CA GLN A 175 -10.16 11.51 -7.37
C GLN A 175 -11.22 10.93 -8.31
N MET A 176 -11.10 11.21 -9.61
CA MET A 176 -12.01 10.65 -10.62
C MET A 176 -11.90 9.12 -10.67
N MET A 177 -10.69 8.56 -10.53
CA MET A 177 -10.48 7.12 -10.42
C MET A 177 -11.19 6.53 -9.20
N ILE A 178 -11.01 7.16 -8.03
CA ILE A 178 -11.64 6.76 -6.76
C ILE A 178 -13.17 6.80 -6.88
N ASP A 179 -13.72 7.89 -7.39
CA ASP A 179 -15.17 8.08 -7.51
C ASP A 179 -15.79 7.06 -8.48
N LYS A 180 -15.13 6.80 -9.61
CA LYS A 180 -15.55 5.79 -10.57
C LYS A 180 -15.54 4.39 -9.96
N PHE A 181 -14.48 4.03 -9.23
CA PHE A 181 -14.40 2.75 -8.52
C PHE A 181 -15.56 2.60 -7.53
N LEU A 182 -15.79 3.59 -6.66
CA LEU A 182 -16.85 3.54 -5.65
C LEU A 182 -18.26 3.49 -6.25
N ALA A 183 -18.44 3.98 -7.48
CA ALA A 183 -19.72 3.91 -8.19
C ALA A 183 -20.00 2.54 -8.82
N THR A 184 -18.97 1.74 -9.10
CA THR A 184 -19.09 0.46 -9.83
C THR A 184 -18.68 -0.77 -9.04
N TYR A 185 -17.99 -0.61 -7.91
CA TYR A 185 -17.51 -1.72 -7.10
C TYR A 185 -18.58 -2.20 -6.12
N ASP A 186 -19.13 -3.38 -6.40
CA ASP A 186 -20.27 -3.94 -5.67
C ASP A 186 -19.87 -4.77 -4.43
N ASP A 187 -18.59 -5.12 -4.29
CA ASP A 187 -18.09 -5.92 -3.18
C ASP A 187 -17.63 -5.02 -2.03
N TRP A 188 -18.24 -5.17 -0.85
CA TRP A 188 -17.79 -4.47 0.37
C TRP A 188 -16.70 -5.27 1.08
N ASP A 189 -15.65 -5.61 0.36
CA ASP A 189 -14.43 -6.16 0.94
C ASP A 189 -13.58 -5.07 1.59
N TRP A 190 -12.43 -5.44 2.14
CA TRP A 190 -11.53 -4.48 2.77
C TRP A 190 -11.05 -3.37 1.81
N ARG A 191 -10.89 -3.68 0.52
CA ARG A 191 -10.35 -2.77 -0.50
C ARG A 191 -11.32 -1.65 -0.73
N TYR A 192 -12.62 -1.96 -0.81
CA TYR A 192 -13.68 -0.97 -0.82
C TYR A 192 -13.57 0.01 0.35
N TYR A 193 -13.36 -0.46 1.59
CA TYR A 193 -13.27 0.44 2.74
C TYR A 193 -12.01 1.30 2.71
N PHE A 194 -10.87 0.75 2.31
CA PHE A 194 -9.63 1.52 2.16
C PHE A 194 -9.80 2.63 1.12
N VAL A 195 -10.46 2.35 -0.01
CA VAL A 195 -10.74 3.33 -1.07
C VAL A 195 -11.78 4.36 -0.62
N LYS A 196 -12.86 3.94 0.06
CA LYS A 196 -13.95 4.83 0.49
C LYS A 196 -13.55 5.77 1.61
N TYR A 197 -12.85 5.26 2.62
CA TYR A 197 -12.59 5.97 3.87
C TYR A 197 -11.13 6.41 3.97
N GLU A 198 -10.89 7.69 3.66
CA GLU A 198 -9.57 8.33 3.73
C GLU A 198 -8.84 8.09 5.07
N SER A 199 -9.58 8.12 6.17
CA SER A 199 -9.09 7.85 7.52
C SER A 199 -8.36 6.52 7.68
N MET A 200 -8.67 5.51 6.84
CA MET A 200 -8.01 4.21 6.89
C MET A 200 -6.59 4.24 6.36
N THR A 201 -6.28 5.15 5.44
CA THR A 201 -4.98 5.23 4.75
C THR A 201 -4.19 6.50 5.09
N GLN A 202 -4.82 7.49 5.76
CA GLN A 202 -4.15 8.65 6.31
C GLN A 202 -3.19 8.30 7.44
N ALA A 203 -2.15 9.13 7.58
CA ALA A 203 -1.23 9.08 8.70
C ALA A 203 -1.97 9.15 10.05
N GLU A 204 -1.56 8.32 11.00
CA GLU A 204 -2.09 8.26 12.36
C GLU A 204 -1.09 8.86 13.33
N ILE A 205 -1.42 10.04 13.83
CA ILE A 205 -0.59 10.82 14.75
C ILE A 205 -0.50 10.15 16.12
N SER A 206 -1.51 9.35 16.50
CA SER A 206 -1.49 8.63 17.78
C SER A 206 -0.49 7.47 17.80
N LEU A 207 0.06 7.06 16.65
CA LEU A 207 1.04 6.00 16.55
C LEU A 207 2.47 6.55 16.68
N SER A 208 3.35 5.79 17.34
CA SER A 208 4.74 6.19 17.55
C SER A 208 5.56 6.36 16.27
N ARG A 209 5.18 5.63 15.21
CA ARG A 209 5.73 5.74 13.86
C ARG A 209 4.74 5.16 12.86
N ASP A 210 4.21 5.98 11.96
CA ASP A 210 3.29 5.51 10.92
C ASP A 210 3.99 5.47 9.56
N ASP A 211 4.39 4.26 9.16
CA ASP A 211 4.96 3.99 7.85
C ASP A 211 3.91 3.43 6.86
N ASN A 212 2.59 3.55 7.12
CA ASN A 212 1.53 2.88 6.35
C ASN A 212 1.72 1.36 6.23
N ILE A 213 2.10 0.74 7.34
CA ILE A 213 2.22 -0.70 7.48
C ILE A 213 0.99 -1.23 8.20
N TYR A 214 0.41 -2.30 7.67
CA TYR A 214 -0.75 -2.97 8.26
C TYR A 214 -0.39 -4.42 8.56
N ALA A 215 -0.74 -4.89 9.76
CA ALA A 215 -0.74 -6.30 10.07
C ALA A 215 -2.12 -6.86 9.77
N TRP A 216 -2.15 -7.99 9.05
CA TRP A 216 -3.36 -8.54 8.46
C TRP A 216 -3.41 -10.05 8.67
N ASP A 217 -4.42 -10.49 9.40
CA ASP A 217 -4.73 -11.92 9.59
C ASP A 217 -5.71 -12.37 8.50
N ASN A 218 -6.89 -11.77 8.46
CA ASN A 218 -7.90 -12.00 7.43
C ASN A 218 -8.87 -10.83 7.29
N GLY A 219 -9.48 -10.65 6.11
CA GLY A 219 -10.61 -9.73 5.85
C GLY A 219 -10.59 -8.43 6.67
N PHE A 220 -11.48 -8.34 7.65
CA PHE A 220 -11.69 -7.16 8.51
C PHE A 220 -10.83 -7.12 9.80
N LYS A 221 -10.03 -8.16 10.03
CA LYS A 221 -9.11 -8.27 11.16
C LYS A 221 -7.72 -7.80 10.71
N LEU A 222 -7.58 -6.48 10.69
CA LEU A 222 -6.34 -5.81 10.34
C LEU A 222 -6.08 -4.63 11.29
N GLU A 223 -4.82 -4.33 11.48
CA GLU A 223 -4.34 -3.35 12.45
C GLU A 223 -3.25 -2.50 11.80
N LYS A 224 -3.41 -1.18 11.81
CA LYS A 224 -2.39 -0.24 11.34
C LYS A 224 -1.29 -0.15 12.38
N MET A 225 -0.05 -0.39 11.96
CA MET A 225 1.08 -0.57 12.86
C MET A 225 1.81 0.75 13.11
N GLY A 226 2.06 1.04 14.40
CA GLY A 226 2.82 2.21 14.87
C GLY A 226 4.31 2.01 15.01
N GLY A 227 4.87 1.03 14.29
CA GLY A 227 6.25 0.61 14.35
C GLY A 227 6.45 -0.78 13.76
N SER A 228 7.71 -1.19 13.57
CA SER A 228 8.07 -2.46 12.95
C SER A 228 8.20 -3.64 13.93
N ASN A 229 8.06 -3.40 15.24
CA ASN A 229 8.27 -4.36 16.31
C ASN A 229 6.95 -4.97 16.84
N LEU A 230 7.04 -6.16 17.47
CA LEU A 230 5.89 -6.95 17.95
C LEU A 230 5.01 -6.23 18.99
N ASN A 231 5.58 -5.26 19.71
CA ASN A 231 4.92 -4.48 20.76
C ASN A 231 4.53 -3.07 20.30
N ALA A 232 4.62 -2.78 18.99
CA ALA A 232 4.17 -1.49 18.48
C ALA A 232 2.70 -1.26 18.85
N PHE A 233 2.36 -0.01 19.18
CA PHE A 233 0.95 0.38 19.21
C PHE A 233 0.35 0.13 17.84
N HIS A 234 -0.91 -0.29 17.82
CA HIS A 234 -1.64 -0.51 16.59
C HIS A 234 -3.09 -0.09 16.74
N LEU A 235 -3.74 0.20 15.61
CA LEU A 235 -5.12 0.64 15.58
C LEU A 235 -5.85 0.08 14.35
N ASN A 236 -7.00 -0.53 14.57
CA ASN A 236 -7.85 -1.09 13.53
C ASN A 236 -8.45 0.08 12.72
N PRO A 237 -8.25 0.13 11.40
CA PRO A 237 -8.74 1.24 10.59
C PRO A 237 -10.26 1.44 10.61
N TYR A 238 -11.05 0.38 10.85
CA TYR A 238 -12.49 0.48 11.01
C TYR A 238 -12.86 1.19 12.32
N ILE A 239 -12.18 0.82 13.41
CA ILE A 239 -12.33 1.45 14.72
C ILE A 239 -11.97 2.94 14.62
N LYS A 240 -10.81 3.26 14.04
CA LYS A 240 -10.36 4.64 13.79
C LYS A 240 -11.42 5.44 13.03
N THR A 241 -11.87 4.91 11.89
CA THR A 241 -12.81 5.59 10.99
C THR A 241 -14.12 5.94 11.70
N VAL A 242 -14.68 4.99 12.46
CA VAL A 242 -15.89 5.25 13.25
C VAL A 242 -15.61 6.25 14.37
N ALA A 243 -14.46 6.14 15.05
CA ALA A 243 -14.06 7.03 16.12
C ALA A 243 -14.02 8.49 15.66
N GLU A 244 -13.39 8.75 14.52
CA GLU A 244 -13.30 10.09 13.92
C GLU A 244 -14.67 10.64 13.52
N LYS A 245 -15.51 9.82 12.87
CA LYS A 245 -16.86 10.24 12.45
C LYS A 245 -17.75 10.59 13.64
N LEU A 246 -17.58 9.90 14.76
CA LEU A 246 -18.32 10.13 16.01
C LEU A 246 -17.63 11.11 16.97
N LYS A 247 -16.40 11.54 16.64
CA LYS A 247 -15.55 12.39 17.50
C LYS A 247 -15.32 11.78 18.89
N ILE A 248 -15.05 10.48 18.95
CA ILE A 248 -14.72 9.73 20.16
C ILE A 248 -13.28 9.21 20.09
N THR A 249 -12.66 8.94 21.23
CA THR A 249 -11.30 8.39 21.29
C THR A 249 -11.36 6.86 21.20
N PRO A 250 -10.62 6.22 20.29
CA PRO A 250 -10.53 4.77 20.26
C PRO A 250 -9.70 4.26 21.45
N GLY A 251 -10.04 3.07 21.94
CA GLY A 251 -9.21 2.32 22.88
C GLY A 251 -8.09 1.61 22.12
N THR A 252 -6.85 2.04 22.34
CA THR A 252 -5.64 1.34 21.88
C THR A 252 -5.11 0.44 22.99
N VAL A 253 -4.72 -0.79 22.69
CA VAL A 253 -4.10 -1.68 23.68
C VAL A 253 -2.67 -2.01 23.24
N PRO A 254 -1.65 -1.76 24.07
CA PRO A 254 -0.31 -2.27 23.81
C PRO A 254 -0.29 -3.80 23.92
N GLY A 255 0.25 -4.46 22.89
CA GLY A 255 0.93 -5.75 23.06
C GLY A 255 0.11 -7.04 23.19
N ALA A 256 -1.18 -7.10 22.79
CA ALA A 256 -1.88 -8.39 22.52
C ALA A 256 -3.35 -8.29 22.09
N ASP A 257 -4.06 -7.19 22.35
CA ASP A 257 -5.51 -7.15 22.14
C ASP A 257 -5.91 -6.29 20.94
N ASN A 258 -6.94 -6.73 20.20
CA ASN A 258 -7.57 -5.92 19.15
C ASN A 258 -8.02 -4.56 19.71
N SER A 259 -7.83 -3.51 18.92
CA SER A 259 -8.34 -2.18 19.26
C SER A 259 -9.88 -2.17 19.29
N TYR A 260 -10.45 -1.26 20.09
CA TYR A 260 -11.90 -1.19 20.32
C TYR A 260 -12.41 0.23 20.49
N LEU A 261 -13.72 0.42 20.31
CA LEU A 261 -14.40 1.64 20.70
C LEU A 261 -14.99 1.50 22.09
N VAL A 262 -14.90 2.57 22.87
CA VAL A 262 -15.66 2.71 24.11
C VAL A 262 -16.75 3.73 23.89
N PHE A 263 -17.98 3.33 24.16
CA PHE A 263 -19.12 4.24 24.17
C PHE A 263 -20.01 3.90 25.37
N GLY A 264 -20.11 4.82 26.33
CA GLY A 264 -20.73 4.53 27.63
C GLY A 264 -20.02 3.38 28.35
N ASN A 265 -20.78 2.33 28.69
CA ASN A 265 -20.25 1.10 29.31
C ASN A 265 -20.02 -0.04 28.29
N PHE A 266 -20.21 0.24 26.99
CA PHE A 266 -20.11 -0.75 25.93
C PHE A 266 -18.71 -0.72 25.31
N LYS A 267 -18.23 -1.90 24.92
CA LYS A 267 -17.03 -2.06 24.08
C LYS A 267 -17.44 -2.61 22.74
N VAL A 268 -16.92 -2.05 21.66
CA VAL A 268 -17.20 -2.49 20.30
C VAL A 268 -15.90 -2.85 19.58
N PHE A 269 -15.85 -4.04 19.01
CA PHE A 269 -14.69 -4.58 18.30
C PHE A 269 -15.07 -4.89 16.84
N SER A 270 -14.12 -4.72 15.92
CA SER A 270 -14.28 -5.12 14.52
C SER A 270 -13.71 -6.53 14.31
N PHE A 271 -14.53 -7.46 13.85
CA PHE A 271 -14.14 -8.82 13.49
C PHE A 271 -14.68 -9.19 12.12
N GLU A 272 -14.19 -10.28 11.52
CA GLU A 272 -14.57 -10.72 10.17
C GLU A 272 -16.11 -10.76 9.96
N ASP A 273 -16.86 -11.30 10.92
CA ASP A 273 -18.30 -11.50 10.83
C ASP A 273 -19.17 -10.27 11.18
N GLY A 274 -18.56 -9.17 11.63
CA GLY A 274 -19.24 -7.91 11.93
C GLY A 274 -18.69 -7.20 13.16
N TRP A 275 -19.50 -6.31 13.74
CA TRP A 275 -19.17 -5.62 14.99
C TRP A 275 -19.64 -6.41 16.19
N HIS A 276 -18.73 -6.67 17.12
CA HIS A 276 -19.02 -7.33 18.38
C HIS A 276 -19.25 -6.28 19.46
N ILE A 277 -20.49 -6.16 19.92
CA ILE A 277 -20.93 -5.18 20.91
C ILE A 277 -21.07 -5.88 22.26
N GLN A 278 -20.16 -5.60 23.19
CA GLN A 278 -20.16 -6.17 24.53
C GLN A 278 -20.93 -5.29 25.53
N ASN A 279 -21.42 -5.92 26.60
CA ASN A 279 -22.13 -5.30 27.72
C ASN A 279 -23.47 -4.62 27.36
N LEU A 280 -24.07 -4.94 26.22
CA LEU A 280 -25.38 -4.40 25.82
C LEU A 280 -26.51 -5.01 26.65
N ASP A 281 -27.23 -4.19 27.42
CA ASP A 281 -28.41 -4.64 28.16
C ASP A 281 -29.60 -4.88 27.21
N SER A 282 -29.96 -6.14 27.04
CA SER A 282 -31.01 -6.58 26.11
C SER A 282 -32.41 -6.10 26.49
N LYS A 283 -32.69 -5.91 27.79
CA LYS A 283 -33.98 -5.39 28.26
C LYS A 283 -34.09 -3.90 27.97
N LYS A 284 -33.03 -3.15 28.29
CA LYS A 284 -33.00 -1.69 28.09
C LYS A 284 -33.00 -1.31 26.60
N HIS A 285 -32.33 -2.09 25.74
CA HIS A 285 -32.11 -1.73 24.33
C HIS A 285 -32.87 -2.63 23.34
N SER A 286 -33.97 -3.26 23.78
CA SER A 286 -34.77 -4.19 22.96
C SER A 286 -35.25 -3.59 21.63
N ASN A 287 -35.57 -2.29 21.61
CA ASN A 287 -35.96 -1.58 20.38
C ASN A 287 -34.80 -1.46 19.38
N LEU A 288 -33.58 -1.19 19.84
CA LEU A 288 -32.38 -1.11 18.99
C LEU A 288 -32.01 -2.49 18.45
N ILE A 289 -32.05 -3.51 19.31
CA ILE A 289 -31.80 -4.91 18.93
C ILE A 289 -32.72 -5.32 17.78
N LYS A 290 -34.02 -5.01 17.88
CA LYS A 290 -34.99 -5.28 16.80
C LYS A 290 -34.73 -4.44 15.56
N LYS A 291 -34.49 -3.12 15.70
CA LYS A 291 -34.27 -2.21 14.56
C LYS A 291 -33.07 -2.63 13.72
N PHE A 292 -31.96 -2.96 14.36
CA PHE A 292 -30.70 -3.31 13.70
C PHE A 292 -30.54 -4.83 13.49
N THR A 293 -31.54 -5.63 13.88
CA THR A 293 -31.51 -7.09 13.77
C THR A 293 -30.25 -7.70 14.40
N LEU A 294 -29.89 -7.23 15.59
CA LEU A 294 -28.70 -7.72 16.29
C LEU A 294 -28.84 -9.20 16.64
N LEU A 295 -27.79 -9.98 16.36
CA LEU A 295 -27.75 -11.39 16.71
C LEU A 295 -27.14 -11.54 18.10
N ASP A 296 -27.91 -12.11 19.03
CA ASP A 296 -27.45 -12.41 20.38
C ASP A 296 -26.46 -13.59 20.32
N LYS A 297 -25.22 -13.35 20.75
CA LYS A 297 -24.19 -14.35 21.00
C LYS A 297 -23.92 -14.34 22.50
N GLU A 298 -23.63 -15.50 23.08
CA GLU A 298 -23.50 -15.67 24.54
C GLU A 298 -22.66 -14.59 25.26
N SER A 299 -21.66 -14.01 24.58
CA SER A 299 -20.77 -12.97 25.12
C SER A 299 -20.94 -11.56 24.52
N HIS A 300 -21.70 -11.39 23.44
CA HIS A 300 -21.81 -10.12 22.71
C HIS A 300 -23.03 -10.08 21.77
N PHE A 301 -23.43 -8.89 21.34
CA PHE A 301 -24.33 -8.75 20.21
C PHE A 301 -23.55 -8.53 18.92
N LEU A 302 -23.91 -9.25 17.86
CA LEU A 302 -23.32 -9.09 16.54
C LEU A 302 -24.16 -8.15 15.68
N LEU A 303 -23.55 -7.06 15.23
CA LEU A 303 -24.10 -6.12 14.25
C LEU A 303 -23.43 -6.34 12.89
N LYS A 304 -24.22 -6.67 11.87
CA LYS A 304 -23.76 -6.85 10.49
C LYS A 304 -24.18 -5.69 9.60
N GLU A 305 -23.38 -5.42 8.57
CA GLU A 305 -23.78 -4.60 7.44
C GLU A 305 -25.07 -5.11 6.76
N ASN A 306 -25.73 -4.24 6.00
CA ASN A 306 -26.94 -4.59 5.26
C ASN A 306 -26.92 -3.95 3.87
N LYS A 307 -27.85 -4.32 2.99
CA LYS A 307 -27.90 -3.84 1.59
C LYS A 307 -27.88 -2.32 1.38
N LYS A 308 -28.15 -1.52 2.41
CA LYS A 308 -28.20 -0.05 2.33
C LYS A 308 -27.04 0.64 3.03
N ARG A 309 -26.35 -0.05 3.94
CA ARG A 309 -25.36 0.55 4.82
C ARG A 309 -24.19 -0.39 4.98
N ASP A 310 -23.02 0.13 4.67
CA ASP A 310 -21.78 -0.59 4.89
C ASP A 310 -21.47 -0.72 6.39
N ARG A 311 -20.37 -1.42 6.69
CA ARG A 311 -19.93 -1.70 8.05
C ARG A 311 -19.70 -0.45 8.89
N ILE A 312 -19.16 0.63 8.33
CA ILE A 312 -18.91 1.87 9.07
C ILE A 312 -20.24 2.59 9.31
N GLU A 313 -21.07 2.71 8.26
CA GLU A 313 -22.34 3.43 8.30
C GLU A 313 -23.35 2.82 9.26
N ILE A 314 -23.45 1.48 9.29
CA ILE A 314 -24.38 0.77 10.17
C ILE A 314 -24.05 0.99 11.65
N LEU A 315 -22.75 1.01 12.01
CA LEU A 315 -22.34 1.23 13.39
C LEU A 315 -22.53 2.70 13.82
N ILE A 316 -22.23 3.65 12.94
CA ILE A 316 -22.48 5.07 13.20
C ILE A 316 -23.95 5.33 13.48
N GLU A 317 -24.85 4.77 12.67
CA GLU A 317 -26.30 4.92 12.88
C GLU A 317 -26.74 4.25 14.18
N PHE A 318 -26.24 3.03 14.46
CA PHE A 318 -26.53 2.33 15.71
C PHE A 318 -26.16 3.15 16.94
N ILE A 319 -24.94 3.69 16.99
CA ILE A 319 -24.48 4.53 18.10
C ILE A 319 -25.27 5.86 18.14
N GLY A 320 -25.58 6.45 16.98
CA GLY A 320 -26.37 7.67 16.88
C GLY A 320 -27.78 7.51 17.46
N ASP A 321 -28.44 6.37 17.21
CA ASP A 321 -29.76 6.10 17.76
C ASP A 321 -29.74 5.67 19.22
N MET A 322 -28.66 5.02 19.66
CA MET A 322 -28.45 4.74 21.07
C MET A 322 -28.34 6.02 21.90
N ASN A 323 -27.57 7.00 21.42
CA ASN A 323 -27.44 8.32 22.07
C ASN A 323 -28.79 9.02 22.26
N LYS A 324 -29.69 8.92 21.27
CA LYS A 324 -31.04 9.51 21.33
C LYS A 324 -31.97 8.83 22.33
N GLN A 325 -31.70 7.57 22.71
CA GLN A 325 -32.49 6.87 23.74
C GLN A 325 -32.01 7.17 25.16
N THR A 326 -30.79 7.67 25.30
CA THR A 326 -30.16 7.98 26.60
C THR A 326 -30.16 9.48 26.95
N ALA A 327 -30.39 10.36 25.97
CA ALA A 327 -30.65 11.78 26.15
C ALA A 327 -32.15 12.02 26.40
#